data_AF-A0A437AQ32-F1
#
_entry.id   AF-A0A437AQ32-F1
#
_cell.length_a   1.000
_cell.length_b   1.000
_cell.length_c   1.000
_cell.angle_alpha   90.00
_cell.angle_beta   90.00
_cell.angle_gamma   90.00
#
_symmetry.space_group_name_H-M   'P 1'
#
loop_
_entity.id
_entity.type
_entity.pdbx_description
1 polymer ?
#
loop_
_entity_poly.entity_id
_entity_poly.type
_entity_poly.pdbx_seq_one_letter_code
_entity_poly.pdbx_strand_id
1 'polypeptide(L)'
;MMHKKLTKALSLISTNLTSIDLEELPTNKYKQIEELTNLEALLKYKIKDLHGLKEYYIKEIEEMKQNLAIYALKVKGESFTDTLSVKNRRDCICNSVKQCDLIACDSGDCSIGWFHLDCVGLKEVPENEWICDICAMKMD
;
A
#
# COMPACT_ATOMS: atom_id res chain seq x y z
N MET A 1 66.39 -20.67 7.96
CA MET A 1 66.21 -19.82 9.16
C MET A 1 64.82 -19.17 9.22
N MET A 2 64.27 -18.68 8.10
CA MET A 2 62.96 -18.01 8.00
C MET A 2 61.77 -18.94 8.30
N HIS A 3 61.79 -20.19 7.80
CA HIS A 3 60.72 -21.17 8.02
C HIS A 3 60.47 -21.47 9.50
N LYS A 4 61.54 -21.61 10.31
CA LYS A 4 61.41 -21.85 11.77
C LYS A 4 60.75 -20.66 12.49
N LYS A 5 61.00 -19.43 12.04
CA LYS A 5 60.36 -18.22 12.59
C LYS A 5 58.87 -18.19 12.23
N LEU A 6 58.54 -18.56 10.99
CA LEU A 6 57.15 -18.65 10.52
C LEU A 6 56.37 -19.73 11.28
N THR A 7 56.94 -20.92 11.46
CA THR A 7 56.31 -22.01 12.21
C THR A 7 56.08 -21.65 13.67
N LYS A 8 57.02 -20.93 14.30
CA LYS A 8 56.88 -20.45 15.68
C LYS A 8 55.82 -19.33 15.80
N ALA A 9 55.73 -18.46 14.81
CA ALA A 9 54.68 -17.44 14.76
C ALA A 9 53.29 -18.07 14.57
N LEU A 10 53.17 -19.04 13.67
CA LEU A 10 51.94 -19.78 13.43
C LEU A 10 51.52 -20.62 14.63
N SER A 11 52.47 -21.23 15.35
CA SER A 11 52.15 -21.94 16.59
C SER A 11 51.64 -20.97 17.65
N LEU A 12 52.28 -19.81 17.82
CA LEU A 12 51.81 -18.79 18.77
C LEU A 12 50.41 -18.28 18.43
N ILE A 13 50.15 -18.00 17.15
CA ILE A 13 48.84 -17.54 16.69
C ILE A 13 47.79 -18.64 16.92
N SER A 14 48.12 -19.89 16.60
CA SER A 14 47.24 -21.03 16.85
C SER A 14 46.92 -21.21 18.33
N THR A 15 47.95 -21.16 19.21
CA THR A 15 47.75 -21.24 20.67
C THR A 15 46.89 -20.10 21.18
N ASN A 16 47.14 -18.88 20.72
CA ASN A 16 46.35 -17.71 21.09
C ASN A 16 44.89 -17.84 20.62
N LEU A 17 44.65 -18.33 19.41
CA LEU A 17 43.30 -18.57 18.88
C LEU A 17 42.55 -19.65 19.65
N THR A 18 43.24 -20.71 20.09
CA THR A 18 42.63 -21.78 20.91
C THR A 18 42.34 -21.35 22.35
N SER A 19 42.97 -20.28 22.83
CA SER A 19 42.73 -19.68 24.16
C SER A 19 41.73 -18.51 24.12
N ILE A 20 41.22 -18.14 22.94
CA ILE A 20 40.06 -17.24 22.85
C ILE A 20 38.83 -18.08 23.17
N ASP A 21 38.31 -17.90 24.38
CA ASP A 21 37.05 -18.51 24.76
C ASP A 21 35.90 -17.77 24.07
N LEU A 22 35.39 -18.37 22.98
CA LEU A 22 34.26 -17.80 22.22
C LEU A 22 32.96 -17.81 23.04
N GLU A 23 32.91 -18.49 24.19
CA GLU A 23 31.78 -18.51 25.11
C GLU A 23 31.80 -17.32 26.10
N GLU A 24 32.92 -16.58 26.19
CA GLU A 24 33.06 -15.37 27.02
C GLU A 24 32.84 -14.05 26.25
N LEU A 25 32.05 -14.05 25.17
CA LEU A 25 31.34 -12.80 24.88
C LEU A 25 30.40 -12.57 26.09
N PRO A 26 30.59 -11.50 26.89
CA PRO A 26 29.87 -11.37 28.16
C PRO A 26 28.38 -11.55 27.89
N THR A 27 27.73 -12.48 28.57
CA THR A 27 26.27 -12.76 28.44
C THR A 27 25.43 -11.48 28.45
N ASN A 28 25.91 -10.44 29.14
CA ASN A 28 25.38 -9.08 29.12
C ASN A 28 25.38 -8.42 27.72
N LYS A 29 26.43 -8.56 26.91
CA LYS A 29 26.48 -8.04 25.53
C LYS A 29 25.50 -8.75 24.61
N TYR A 30 25.36 -10.07 24.71
CA TYR A 30 24.36 -10.80 23.92
C TYR A 30 22.94 -10.36 24.27
N LYS A 31 22.64 -10.21 25.57
CA LYS A 31 21.35 -9.69 26.03
C LYS A 31 21.08 -8.26 25.54
N GLN A 32 22.09 -7.40 25.54
CA GLN A 32 21.99 -6.05 24.97
C GLN A 32 21.71 -6.08 23.46
N ILE A 33 22.36 -6.97 22.71
CA ILE A 33 22.12 -7.15 21.27
C ILE A 33 20.67 -7.59 21.02
N GLU A 34 20.17 -8.54 21.82
CA GLU A 34 18.78 -9.00 21.74
C GLU A 34 17.78 -7.87 22.03
N GLU A 35 18.00 -7.10 23.11
CA GLU A 35 17.18 -5.93 23.46
C GLU A 35 17.19 -4.88 22.33
N LEU A 36 18.35 -4.57 21.75
CA LEU A 36 18.47 -3.66 20.61
C LEU A 36 17.74 -4.17 19.36
N THR A 37 17.81 -5.48 19.08
CA THR A 37 17.12 -6.11 17.94
C THR A 37 15.60 -6.03 18.10
N ASN A 38 15.11 -6.24 19.32
CA ASN A 38 13.68 -6.10 19.64
C ASN A 38 13.20 -4.65 19.50
N LEU A 39 13.99 -3.67 19.96
CA LEU A 39 13.70 -2.26 19.76
C LEU A 39 13.70 -1.87 18.28
N GLU A 40 14.63 -2.39 17.49
CA GLU A 40 14.66 -2.17 16.04
C GLU A 40 13.38 -2.70 15.37
N ALA A 41 12.91 -3.89 15.75
CA ALA A 41 11.66 -4.45 15.23
C ALA A 41 10.45 -3.58 15.59
N LEU A 42 10.38 -3.10 16.84
CA LEU A 42 9.30 -2.20 17.29
C LEU A 42 9.32 -0.86 16.54
N LEU A 43 10.51 -0.28 16.34
CA LEU A 43 10.68 0.96 15.58
C LEU A 43 10.23 0.78 14.12
N LYS A 44 10.61 -0.34 13.48
CA LYS A 44 10.17 -0.67 12.11
C LYS A 44 8.65 -0.76 12.01
N TYR A 45 8.00 -1.41 12.98
CA TYR A 45 6.54 -1.49 13.04
C TYR A 45 5.91 -0.10 13.17
N LYS A 46 6.40 0.74 14.10
CA LYS A 46 5.89 2.10 14.28
C LYS A 46 6.10 2.99 13.05
N ILE A 47 7.22 2.86 12.36
CA ILE A 47 7.47 3.59 11.10
C ILE A 47 6.45 3.18 10.03
N LYS A 48 6.15 1.87 9.92
CA LYS A 48 5.12 1.37 8.99
C LYS A 48 3.75 1.97 9.31
N ASP A 49 3.35 2.00 10.58
CA ASP A 49 2.08 2.60 11.00
C ASP A 49 2.03 4.10 10.65
N LEU A 50 3.11 4.84 10.90
CA LEU A 50 3.21 6.26 10.57
C LEU A 50 3.15 6.51 9.05
N HIS A 51 3.75 5.64 8.24
CA HIS A 51 3.62 5.71 6.78
C HIS A 51 2.17 5.50 6.35
N GLY A 52 1.48 4.49 6.90
CA GLY A 52 0.06 4.27 6.62
C GLY A 52 -0.81 5.48 7.01
N LEU A 53 -0.52 6.09 8.17
CA LEU A 53 -1.23 7.29 8.60
C LEU A 53 -0.98 8.49 7.68
N LYS A 54 0.27 8.66 7.21
CA LYS A 54 0.61 9.69 6.22
C LYS A 54 -0.15 9.49 4.91
N GLU A 55 -0.20 8.25 4.41
CA GLU A 55 -0.92 7.91 3.19
C GLU A 55 -2.42 8.19 3.34
N TYR A 56 -3.00 7.85 4.49
CA TYR A 56 -4.39 8.16 4.82
C TYR A 56 -4.67 9.67 4.74
N TYR A 57 -3.88 10.50 5.41
CA TYR A 57 -4.09 11.96 5.37
C TYR A 57 -3.83 12.58 4.00
N ILE A 58 -2.89 12.05 3.21
CA ILE A 58 -2.69 12.50 1.83
C ILE A 58 -3.96 12.28 1.02
N LYS A 59 -4.58 11.10 1.15
CA LYS A 59 -5.82 10.77 0.45
C LYS A 59 -6.97 11.71 0.84
N GLU A 60 -7.18 11.95 2.15
CA GLU A 60 -8.19 12.88 2.65
C GLU A 60 -7.98 14.31 2.12
N ILE A 61 -6.73 14.78 2.06
CA ILE A 61 -6.39 16.10 1.52
C ILE A 61 -6.68 16.18 0.02
N GLU A 62 -6.40 15.12 -0.73
CA GLU A 62 -6.69 15.06 -2.17
C GLU A 62 -8.20 15.10 -2.44
N GLU A 63 -9.00 14.37 -1.66
CA GLU A 63 -10.47 14.41 -1.74
C GLU A 63 -11.02 15.80 -1.40
N MET A 64 -10.51 16.44 -0.35
CA MET A 64 -10.88 17.82 -0.01
C MET A 64 -10.53 18.81 -1.11
N LYS A 65 -9.36 18.67 -1.76
CA LYS A 65 -8.98 19.51 -2.90
C LYS A 65 -9.94 19.36 -4.07
N GLN A 66 -10.41 18.15 -4.35
CA GLN A 66 -11.42 17.89 -5.38
C GLN A 66 -12.74 18.58 -5.03
N ASN A 67 -13.20 18.43 -3.79
CA ASN A 67 -14.42 19.09 -3.31
C ASN A 67 -14.32 20.62 -3.39
N LEU A 68 -13.15 21.19 -3.05
CA LEU A 68 -12.91 22.62 -3.16
C LEU A 68 -12.88 23.09 -4.63
N ALA A 69 -12.30 22.31 -5.53
CA ALA A 69 -12.31 22.61 -6.96
C ALA A 69 -13.75 22.66 -7.51
N ILE A 70 -14.60 21.70 -7.10
CA ILE A 70 -16.03 21.68 -7.44
C ILE A 70 -16.73 22.95 -6.94
N TYR A 71 -16.50 23.32 -5.67
CA TYR A 71 -17.08 24.52 -5.09
C TYR A 71 -16.65 25.78 -5.83
N ALA A 72 -15.37 25.91 -6.17
CA ALA A 72 -14.84 27.05 -6.90
C ALA A 72 -15.46 27.18 -8.30
N LEU A 73 -15.69 26.07 -9.02
CA LEU A 73 -16.38 26.07 -10.31
C LEU A 73 -17.85 26.50 -10.17
N LYS A 74 -18.54 26.01 -9.14
CA LYS A 74 -19.93 26.41 -8.83
C LYS A 74 -20.06 27.91 -8.59
N VAL A 75 -19.10 28.52 -7.90
CA VAL A 75 -19.09 29.98 -7.66
C VAL A 75 -18.82 30.78 -8.95
N LYS A 76 -18.06 30.22 -9.90
CA LYS A 76 -17.76 30.87 -11.19
C LYS A 76 -18.89 30.78 -12.22
N GLY A 77 -19.96 30.03 -11.95
CA GLY A 77 -21.11 29.91 -12.87
C GLY A 77 -20.81 29.11 -14.14
N GLU A 78 -19.73 28.32 -14.14
CA GLU A 78 -19.38 27.43 -15.25
C GLU A 78 -20.20 26.13 -15.16
N SER A 79 -20.70 25.64 -16.30
CA SER A 79 -21.41 24.36 -16.39
C SER A 79 -20.50 23.21 -15.94
N PHE A 80 -20.97 22.45 -14.95
CA PHE A 80 -20.26 21.34 -14.30
C PHE A 80 -19.91 20.17 -15.24
N THR A 81 -20.44 20.15 -16.46
CA THR A 81 -20.35 19.00 -17.38
C THR A 81 -19.02 18.87 -18.12
N ASP A 82 -18.21 19.93 -18.23
CA ASP A 82 -17.06 19.93 -19.16
C ASP A 82 -15.67 19.87 -18.50
N THR A 83 -15.53 20.08 -17.19
CA THR A 83 -14.19 20.16 -16.55
C THR A 83 -13.92 19.09 -15.50
N LEU A 84 -14.95 18.35 -15.08
CA LEU A 84 -14.82 17.18 -14.21
C LEU A 84 -15.16 15.93 -15.01
N SER A 85 -14.31 15.60 -15.99
CA SER A 85 -14.09 14.18 -16.22
C SER A 85 -13.77 13.58 -14.86
N VAL A 86 -14.60 12.64 -14.43
CA VAL A 86 -14.57 11.92 -13.16
C VAL A 86 -13.25 11.18 -13.07
N LYS A 87 -12.17 11.92 -12.82
CA LYS A 87 -10.86 11.37 -12.69
C LYS A 87 -10.78 10.83 -11.28
N ASN A 88 -11.17 9.56 -11.17
CA ASN A 88 -10.85 8.59 -10.11
C ASN A 88 -12.06 8.01 -9.33
N ARG A 89 -13.10 7.53 -10.02
CA ARG A 89 -13.81 6.33 -9.53
C ARG A 89 -13.35 5.13 -10.35
N ARG A 90 -12.47 4.32 -9.78
CA ARG A 90 -12.03 3.02 -10.33
C ARG A 90 -13.11 1.96 -10.11
N ASP A 91 -14.35 2.34 -10.39
CA ASP A 91 -15.53 1.57 -10.05
C ASP A 91 -16.14 1.18 -11.39
N CYS A 92 -15.41 0.35 -12.15
CA CYS A 92 -15.88 -0.35 -13.34
C CYS A 92 -14.88 -1.46 -13.67
N ILE A 93 -15.34 -2.59 -14.20
CA ILE A 93 -14.52 -3.77 -14.53
C ILE A 93 -13.34 -3.48 -15.48
N CYS A 94 -13.37 -2.40 -16.24
CA CYS A 94 -12.30 -2.03 -17.16
C CYS A 94 -11.16 -1.25 -16.48
N ASN A 95 -11.30 -0.86 -15.20
CA ASN A 95 -10.33 -0.06 -14.45
C ASN A 95 -9.87 1.22 -15.18
N SER A 96 -10.71 1.75 -16.07
CA SER A 96 -10.39 2.89 -16.93
C SER A 96 -11.16 4.13 -16.50
N VAL A 97 -10.56 5.30 -16.73
CA VAL A 97 -11.07 6.61 -16.27
C VAL A 97 -11.71 7.37 -17.44
N LYS A 98 -12.43 6.66 -18.31
CA LYS A 98 -13.03 7.29 -19.50
C LYS A 98 -14.23 8.14 -19.10
N GLN A 99 -14.41 9.26 -19.79
CA GLN A 99 -15.60 10.10 -19.66
C GLN A 99 -16.73 9.46 -20.47
N CYS A 100 -17.56 8.66 -19.79
CA CYS A 100 -18.69 7.94 -20.38
C CYS A 100 -19.87 7.93 -19.40
N ASP A 101 -21.06 7.60 -19.92
CA ASP A 101 -22.26 7.38 -19.12
C ASP A 101 -22.08 6.15 -18.20
N LEU A 102 -22.59 6.27 -16.97
CA LEU A 102 -22.42 5.29 -15.91
C LEU A 102 -23.77 4.75 -15.41
N ILE A 103 -23.77 3.50 -14.95
CA ILE A 103 -24.87 2.85 -14.23
C ILE A 103 -24.37 2.26 -12.90
N ALA A 104 -25.20 2.29 -11.86
CA ALA A 104 -24.93 1.65 -10.59
C ALA A 104 -25.61 0.27 -10.51
N CYS A 105 -24.95 -0.70 -9.89
CA CYS A 105 -25.55 -1.99 -9.56
C CYS A 105 -26.42 -1.86 -8.30
N ASP A 106 -27.68 -2.28 -8.39
CA ASP A 106 -28.66 -2.18 -7.29
C ASP A 106 -28.54 -3.31 -6.24
N SER A 107 -27.57 -4.22 -6.40
CA SER A 107 -27.27 -5.22 -5.38
C SER A 107 -26.65 -4.56 -4.15
N GLY A 108 -27.29 -4.72 -2.99
CA GLY A 108 -26.89 -4.06 -1.74
C GLY A 108 -25.43 -4.30 -1.30
N ASP A 109 -24.82 -5.41 -1.72
CA ASP A 109 -23.45 -5.79 -1.39
C ASP A 109 -22.51 -5.80 -2.61
N CYS A 110 -22.79 -4.97 -3.63
CA CYS A 110 -21.95 -4.91 -4.83
C CYS A 110 -20.55 -4.34 -4.52
N SER A 111 -19.51 -5.16 -4.75
CA SER A 111 -18.11 -4.76 -4.51
C SER A 111 -17.54 -3.77 -5.53
N ILE A 112 -18.26 -3.50 -6.63
CA ILE A 112 -17.81 -2.60 -7.72
C ILE A 112 -18.65 -1.33 -7.75
N GLY A 113 -19.96 -1.42 -7.50
CA GLY A 113 -20.86 -0.26 -7.45
C GLY A 113 -21.22 0.29 -8.82
N TRP A 114 -20.25 0.84 -9.57
CA TRP A 114 -20.49 1.58 -10.82
C TRP A 114 -19.92 0.86 -12.05
N PHE A 115 -20.47 1.16 -13.23
CA PHE A 115 -20.06 0.58 -14.51
C PHE A 115 -20.28 1.57 -15.65
N HIS A 116 -19.41 1.58 -16.66
CA HIS A 116 -19.71 2.27 -17.92
C HIS A 116 -20.79 1.49 -18.67
N LEU A 117 -21.77 2.18 -19.27
CA LEU A 117 -22.84 1.55 -20.05
C LEU A 117 -22.26 0.61 -21.12
N ASP A 118 -21.29 1.08 -21.90
CA ASP A 118 -20.61 0.27 -22.93
C ASP A 118 -19.89 -0.95 -22.37
N CYS A 119 -19.31 -0.86 -21.16
CA CYS A 119 -18.62 -1.98 -20.52
C CYS A 119 -19.58 -3.10 -20.10
N VAL A 120 -20.86 -2.79 -19.95
CA VAL A 120 -21.92 -3.74 -19.60
C VAL A 120 -22.95 -3.92 -20.72
N GLY A 121 -22.62 -3.47 -21.95
CA GLY A 121 -23.46 -3.67 -23.14
C GLY A 121 -24.76 -2.85 -23.16
N LEU A 122 -24.87 -1.82 -22.33
CA LEU A 122 -26.01 -0.91 -22.30
C LEU A 122 -25.77 0.29 -23.22
N LYS A 123 -26.83 0.78 -23.85
CA LYS A 123 -26.81 2.03 -24.64
C LYS A 123 -27.39 3.22 -23.86
N GLU A 124 -28.25 2.92 -22.89
CA GLU A 124 -28.92 3.89 -22.04
C GLU A 124 -29.19 3.25 -20.67
N VAL A 125 -29.45 4.07 -19.66
CA VAL A 125 -29.80 3.59 -18.32
C VAL A 125 -31.23 3.00 -18.37
N PRO A 126 -31.42 1.73 -17.95
CA PRO A 126 -32.75 1.12 -17.89
C PRO A 126 -33.67 1.86 -16.90
N GLU A 127 -34.98 1.80 -17.13
CA GLU A 127 -35.97 2.39 -16.20
C GLU A 127 -36.11 1.62 -14.88
N ASN A 128 -35.76 0.32 -14.90
CA ASN A 128 -35.86 -0.58 -13.74
C ASN A 128 -34.48 -0.86 -13.15
N GLU A 129 -34.48 -1.47 -11.96
CA GLU A 129 -33.27 -1.92 -11.28
C GLU A 129 -32.36 -2.74 -12.20
N TRP A 130 -31.06 -2.49 -12.11
CA TRP A 130 -30.04 -3.18 -12.87
C TRP A 130 -29.02 -3.84 -11.94
N ILE A 131 -28.83 -5.14 -12.14
CA ILE A 131 -27.87 -5.95 -11.40
C ILE A 131 -26.74 -6.35 -12.35
N CYS A 132 -25.49 -6.11 -11.94
CA CYS A 132 -24.34 -6.51 -12.74
C CYS A 132 -24.16 -8.04 -12.76
N ASP A 133 -23.52 -8.56 -13.81
CA ASP A 133 -23.30 -10.01 -13.99
C ASP A 133 -22.61 -10.66 -12.78
N ILE A 134 -21.69 -9.95 -12.13
CA ILE A 134 -20.96 -10.44 -10.96
C ILE A 134 -21.91 -10.64 -9.76
N CYS A 135 -22.88 -9.76 -9.59
CA CYS A 135 -23.88 -9.91 -8.53
C CYS A 135 -24.96 -10.93 -8.91
N ALA A 136 -25.36 -10.96 -10.18
CA ALA A 136 -26.30 -11.96 -10.69
C ALA A 136 -25.78 -13.40 -10.48
N MET A 137 -24.48 -13.64 -10.75
CA MET A 137 -23.83 -14.94 -10.52
C MET A 137 -23.73 -15.34 -9.04
N LYS A 138 -23.89 -14.42 -8.09
CA LYS A 138 -23.87 -14.72 -6.64
C LYS A 138 -25.25 -15.06 -6.08
N MET A 139 -26.30 -14.90 -6.88
CA MET A 139 -27.69 -15.14 -6.46
C MET A 139 -28.19 -16.56 -6.79
N ASP A 140 -27.34 -17.42 -7.37
CA ASP A 140 -27.56 -18.85 -7.60
C ASP A 140 -26.85 -19.71 -6.53
#